data_AF-A0A804IH87-F1
#
_entry.id   AF-A0A804IH87-F1
#
_cell.length_a   1.000
_cell.length_b   1.000
_cell.length_c   1.000
_cell.angle_alpha   90.00
_cell.angle_beta   90.00
_cell.angle_gamma   90.00
#
_symmetry.space_group_name_H-M   'P 1'
#
loop_
_entity.id
_entity.type
_entity.pdbx_description
1 polymer ?
#
loop_
_entity_poly.entity_id
_entity_poly.type
_entity_poly.pdbx_seq_one_letter_code
_entity_poly.pdbx_strand_id
1 'polypeptide(L)'
;MEGAHVPLKGWQQAAVALGSALGALMDPRRADLIAALGETTGKPAFQRVLQRMKNSSEGKEVLLERPHVVSAQVSHAWDLPESTFGSAYV
;
A
#
# COMPACT_ATOMS: atom_id res chain seq x y z
N MET A 1 21.27 14.51 15.35
CA MET A 1 20.86 14.95 14.00
C MET A 1 19.36 14.78 13.91
N GLU A 2 18.60 15.73 14.43
CA GLU A 2 17.13 15.69 14.44
C GLU A 2 16.60 16.13 13.07
N GLY A 3 15.90 15.24 12.38
CA GLY A 3 15.28 15.49 11.09
C GLY A 3 14.15 16.51 11.23
N ALA A 4 14.30 17.64 10.55
CA ALA A 4 13.31 18.69 10.47
C ALA A 4 12.07 18.22 9.68
N HIS A 5 11.11 17.61 10.38
CA HIS A 5 9.82 17.26 9.80
C HIS A 5 8.97 18.54 9.70
N VAL A 6 9.00 19.19 8.54
CA VAL A 6 8.19 20.40 8.28
C VAL A 6 6.78 19.97 7.87
N PRO A 7 5.73 20.21 8.69
CA PRO A 7 4.37 19.87 8.34
C PRO A 7 3.87 20.83 7.25
N LEU A 8 3.78 20.34 6.01
CA LEU A 8 3.22 21.09 4.89
C LEU A 8 1.69 21.06 4.95
N LYS A 9 1.04 22.22 4.73
CA LYS A 9 -0.42 22.35 4.64
C LYS A 9 -0.90 21.74 3.33
N GLY A 10 -2.10 21.15 3.27
CA GLY A 10 -2.55 20.31 2.15
C GLY A 10 -2.46 20.92 0.73
N TRP A 11 -2.48 22.25 0.60
CA TRP A 11 -2.26 22.93 -0.69
C TRP A 11 -0.79 22.95 -1.14
N GLN A 12 0.16 23.00 -0.20
CA GLN A 12 1.60 22.90 -0.49
C GLN A 12 1.95 21.48 -0.94
N GLN A 13 1.31 20.48 -0.34
CA GLN A 13 1.41 19.08 -0.75
C GLN A 13 0.86 18.88 -2.17
N ALA A 14 -0.24 19.55 -2.54
CA ALA A 14 -0.78 19.52 -3.89
C ALA A 14 0.14 20.22 -4.92
N ALA A 15 0.73 21.36 -4.56
CA ALA A 15 1.69 22.06 -5.42
C ALA A 15 2.97 21.24 -5.66
N VAL A 16 3.49 20.59 -4.61
CA VAL A 16 4.63 19.66 -4.72
C VAL A 16 4.28 18.44 -5.57
N ALA A 17 3.07 17.88 -5.40
CA ALA A 17 2.61 16.74 -6.19
C ALA A 17 2.48 17.09 -7.69
N LEU A 18 1.91 18.24 -8.02
CA LEU A 18 1.78 18.72 -9.40
C LEU A 18 3.14 19.02 -10.04
N GLY A 19 4.04 19.69 -9.32
CA GLY A 19 5.40 19.95 -9.80
C GLY A 19 6.21 18.66 -10.00
N SER A 20 6.03 17.68 -9.11
CA SER A 20 6.71 16.39 -9.18
C SER A 20 6.16 15.50 -10.30
N ALA A 21 4.84 15.52 -10.55
CA ALA A 21 4.22 14.80 -11.66
C ALA A 21 4.68 15.33 -13.03
N LEU A 22 4.80 16.66 -13.18
CA LEU A 22 5.32 17.26 -14.41
C LEU A 22 6.82 16.95 -14.60
N GLY A 23 7.61 16.94 -13.53
CA GLY A 23 9.02 16.54 -13.58
C GLY A 23 9.24 15.06 -13.88
N ALA A 24 8.38 14.16 -13.38
CA ALA A 24 8.46 12.71 -13.61
C ALA A 24 8.22 12.32 -15.07
N LEU A 25 7.33 13.06 -15.76
CA LEU A 25 7.07 12.88 -17.19
C LEU A 25 8.26 13.29 -18.06
N MET A 26 9.17 14.12 -17.54
CA MET A 26 10.37 14.56 -18.26
C MET A 26 11.61 13.67 -18.02
N ASP A 27 11.66 12.81 -16.98
CA ASP A 27 12.79 11.89 -16.74
C ASP A 27 12.33 10.58 -16.05
N PRO A 28 12.14 9.46 -16.79
CA PRO A 28 11.44 8.26 -16.32
C PRO A 28 12.29 7.28 -15.47
N ARG A 29 13.30 7.76 -14.72
CA ARG A 29 14.22 6.91 -13.93
C ARG A 29 14.15 7.14 -12.41
N ARG A 30 12.96 7.28 -11.83
CA ARG A 30 12.80 7.48 -10.37
C ARG A 30 11.61 6.72 -9.77
N ALA A 31 11.89 5.51 -9.26
CA ALA A 31 10.98 4.76 -8.40
C ALA A 31 10.62 5.52 -7.09
N ASP A 32 11.48 6.47 -6.67
CA ASP A 32 11.29 7.30 -5.47
C ASP A 32 10.03 8.17 -5.52
N LEU A 33 9.55 8.50 -6.72
CA LEU A 33 8.34 9.31 -6.91
C LEU A 33 7.05 8.51 -6.66
N ILE A 34 7.08 7.19 -6.87
CA ILE A 34 5.96 6.29 -6.55
C ILE A 34 5.81 6.15 -5.02
N ALA A 35 6.93 6.05 -4.30
CA ALA A 35 6.94 6.00 -2.84
C ALA A 35 6.39 7.30 -2.22
N ALA A 36 6.85 8.47 -2.68
CA ALA A 36 6.38 9.78 -2.21
C ALA A 36 4.90 10.04 -2.56
N LEU A 37 4.43 9.58 -3.72
CA LEU A 37 3.01 9.65 -4.10
C LEU A 37 2.15 8.76 -3.19
N GLY A 38 2.61 7.53 -2.90
CA GLY A 38 1.94 6.62 -1.96
C GLY A 38 1.87 7.18 -0.53
N GLU A 39 2.93 7.85 -0.08
CA GLU A 39 3.01 8.47 1.24
C GLU A 39 2.10 9.70 1.36
N THR A 40 1.97 10.49 0.29
CA THR A 40 1.15 11.71 0.26
C THR A 40 -0.33 11.46 -0.06
N THR A 41 -0.66 10.45 -0.86
CA THR A 41 -2.06 10.13 -1.25
C THR A 41 -2.66 8.94 -0.51
N GLY A 42 -1.84 8.16 0.20
CA GLY A 42 -2.27 6.92 0.85
C GLY A 42 -3.21 7.13 2.03
N LYS A 43 -3.01 8.17 2.86
CA LYS A 43 -3.77 8.33 4.11
C LYS A 43 -5.30 8.34 3.94
N PRO A 44 -5.91 9.14 3.03
CA PRO A 44 -7.35 9.09 2.80
C PRO A 44 -7.81 7.78 2.15
N ALA A 45 -6.98 7.14 1.32
CA ALA A 45 -7.29 5.83 0.73
C ALA A 45 -7.30 4.73 1.78
N PHE A 46 -6.27 4.65 2.64
CA PHE A 46 -6.19 3.74 3.78
C PHE A 46 -7.34 3.94 4.75
N GLN A 47 -7.71 5.18 5.06
CA GLN A 47 -8.87 5.44 5.92
C GLN A 47 -10.17 4.91 5.31
N ARG A 48 -10.38 5.06 3.99
CA ARG A 48 -11.54 4.49 3.30
C ARG A 48 -11.53 2.96 3.34
N VAL A 49 -10.38 2.32 3.09
CA VAL A 49 -10.24 0.86 3.19
C VAL A 49 -10.53 0.38 4.61
N LEU A 50 -9.95 1.03 5.61
CA LEU A 50 -10.19 0.71 7.02
C LEU A 50 -11.67 0.85 7.40
N GLN A 51 -12.36 1.89 6.94
CA GLN A 51 -13.79 2.05 7.17
C GLN A 51 -14.61 0.95 6.48
N ARG A 52 -14.25 0.56 5.25
CA ARG A 52 -14.90 -0.56 4.56
C ARG A 52 -14.72 -1.87 5.33
N MET A 53 -13.50 -2.16 5.80
CA MET A 53 -13.22 -3.35 6.62
C MET A 53 -13.99 -3.33 7.95
N LYS A 54 -14.08 -2.18 8.61
CA LYS A 54 -14.90 -2.01 9.83
C LYS A 54 -16.40 -2.18 9.59
N ASN A 55 -16.88 -2.06 8.35
CA ASN A 55 -18.30 -2.18 8.04
C ASN A 55 -18.72 -3.58 7.59
N SER A 56 -17.78 -4.48 7.27
CA SER A 56 -18.06 -5.89 6.99
C SER A 56 -17.75 -6.78 8.19
N SER A 57 -18.47 -7.90 8.33
CA SER A 57 -18.19 -8.90 9.38
C SER A 57 -16.80 -9.51 9.19
N GLU A 58 -16.49 -9.97 7.97
CA GLU A 58 -15.19 -10.52 7.60
C GLU A 58 -14.05 -9.52 7.78
N GLY A 59 -14.26 -8.25 7.41
CA GLY A 59 -13.25 -7.22 7.57
C GLY A 59 -12.94 -6.92 9.05
N LYS A 60 -13.94 -6.98 9.94
CA LYS A 60 -13.72 -6.86 11.38
C LYS A 60 -12.92 -8.03 11.92
N GLU A 61 -13.21 -9.24 11.47
CA GLU A 61 -12.50 -10.46 11.86
C GLU A 61 -11.03 -10.38 11.45
N VAL A 62 -10.74 -10.03 10.19
CA VAL A 62 -9.36 -9.79 9.71
C VAL A 62 -8.64 -8.71 10.52
N LEU A 63 -9.31 -7.61 10.86
CA LEU A 63 -8.70 -6.53 11.67
C LEU A 63 -8.41 -6.95 13.12
N LEU A 64 -9.20 -7.90 13.65
CA LEU A 64 -9.05 -8.42 15.01
C LEU A 64 -7.97 -9.51 15.07
N GLU A 65 -8.05 -10.49 14.19
CA GLU A 65 -7.14 -11.63 14.13
C GLU A 65 -5.75 -11.25 13.62
N ARG A 66 -5.68 -10.21 12.75
CA ARG A 66 -4.45 -9.77 12.07
C ARG A 66 -3.69 -10.95 11.47
N PRO A 67 -4.35 -11.77 10.62
CA PRO A 67 -3.75 -12.98 10.10
C PRO A 67 -2.49 -12.63 9.29
N HIS A 68 -1.42 -13.38 9.53
CA HIS A 68 -0.13 -13.17 8.87
C HIS A 68 0.22 -14.40 8.04
N VAL A 69 0.37 -14.21 6.73
CA VAL A 69 0.74 -15.28 5.81
C VAL A 69 2.25 -15.48 5.89
N VAL A 70 2.70 -16.59 6.46
CA VAL A 70 4.12 -16.96 6.49
C VAL A 70 4.40 -18.14 5.58
N SER A 71 5.52 -18.12 4.85
CA SER A 71 5.88 -19.16 3.88
C SER A 71 5.88 -20.58 4.47
N ALA A 72 6.18 -20.73 5.77
CA ALA A 72 6.07 -22.00 6.47
C ALA A 72 4.64 -22.57 6.45
N GLN A 73 3.62 -21.72 6.57
CA GLN A 73 2.20 -22.11 6.54
C GLN A 73 1.67 -22.35 5.13
N VAL A 74 2.27 -21.71 4.11
CA VAL A 74 1.84 -21.84 2.70
C VAL A 74 2.68 -22.87 1.94
N SER A 75 3.70 -23.46 2.56
CA SER A 75 4.59 -24.42 1.92
C SER A 75 3.84 -25.63 1.35
N HIS A 76 2.73 -26.08 1.92
CA HIS A 76 2.01 -27.20 1.31
C HIS A 76 1.31 -26.83 -0.03
N ALA A 77 1.26 -25.55 -0.40
CA ALA A 77 0.73 -25.12 -1.68
C ALA A 77 1.55 -25.62 -2.88
N TRP A 78 2.84 -25.97 -2.69
CA TRP A 78 3.71 -26.56 -3.73
C TRP A 78 3.18 -27.92 -4.23
N ASP A 79 2.42 -28.63 -3.41
CA ASP A 79 1.94 -29.99 -3.70
C ASP A 79 0.50 -30.02 -4.23
N LEU A 80 -0.16 -28.86 -4.36
CA LEU A 80 -1.55 -28.80 -4.78
C LEU A 80 -1.69 -29.00 -6.30
N PRO A 81 -2.83 -29.54 -6.77
CA PRO A 81 -3.07 -29.71 -8.21
C PRO A 81 -2.97 -28.37 -8.98
N GLU A 82 -2.52 -28.45 -10.24
CA GLU A 82 -2.33 -27.27 -11.12
C GLU A 82 -3.60 -26.43 -11.31
N SER A 83 -4.78 -27.01 -11.11
CA SER A 83 -6.06 -26.31 -11.21
C SER A 83 -6.40 -25.45 -9.98
N THR A 84 -5.55 -25.43 -8.95
CA THR A 84 -5.78 -24.70 -7.71
C THR A 84 -5.05 -23.36 -7.67
N PHE A 85 -5.58 -22.42 -6.88
CA PHE A 85 -4.90 -21.15 -6.62
C PHE A 85 -3.51 -21.35 -5.98
N GLY A 86 -3.36 -22.35 -5.10
CA GLY A 86 -2.09 -22.60 -4.42
C GLY A 86 -0.96 -22.98 -5.38
N SER A 87 -1.25 -23.79 -6.41
CA SER A 87 -0.27 -24.11 -7.44
C SER A 87 0.10 -22.90 -8.32
N ALA A 88 -0.80 -21.93 -8.49
CA ALA A 88 -0.56 -20.74 -9.32
C ALA A 88 0.07 -19.56 -8.55
N TYR A 89 -0.05 -19.54 -7.23
CA TYR A 89 0.50 -18.49 -6.37
C TYR A 89 2.03 -18.53 -6.29
N VAL A 90 2.60 -19.67 -6.64
CA VAL A 90 3.96 -20.08 -6.39
C VAL A 90 4.76 -20.10 -7.68
#